data_AF-A0A935F6X2-F1
#
_entry.id   AF-A0A935F6X2-F1
#
_cell.length_a   1.000
_cell.length_b   1.000
_cell.length_c   1.000
_cell.angle_alpha   90.00
_cell.angle_beta   90.00
_cell.angle_gamma   90.00
#
_symmetry.space_group_name_H-M   'P 1'
#
loop_
_entity.id
_entity.type
_entity.pdbx_description
1 polymer ?
#
loop_
_entity_poly.entity_id
_entity_poly.type
_entity_poly.pdbx_seq_one_letter_code
_entity_poly.pdbx_strand_id
1 'polypeptide(L)'
;MKFGILVNEGPYQHQASDSAYLFCKAALAKGHEIHRVFFYHDGVNNSTRLTEPPQDDRNVVARWSKLAADHGVDLVVCVAAALRRGIKDENLAAGFRISGLGQLVESGIQSDRLVVFGTRLREPCPKEPRRSSCSSTAARPTARSTRSSRSRSC
;
A
#
# COMPACT_ATOMS: atom_id res chain seq x y z
N MET A 1 13.58 16.29 8.70
CA MET A 1 12.94 15.53 7.61
C MET A 1 11.46 15.42 7.92
N LYS A 2 10.62 15.56 6.89
CA LYS A 2 9.17 15.41 6.93
C LYS A 2 8.78 14.02 6.47
N PHE A 3 8.05 13.30 7.30
CA PHE A 3 7.52 11.98 6.98
C PHE A 3 6.03 12.03 6.69
N GLY A 4 5.64 11.36 5.61
CA GLY A 4 4.28 10.94 5.35
C GLY A 4 4.15 9.48 5.71
N ILE A 5 3.10 9.10 6.42
CA ILE A 5 2.87 7.72 6.84
C ILE A 5 1.58 7.24 6.18
N LEU A 6 1.60 6.06 5.57
CA LEU A 6 0.41 5.40 5.04
C LEU A 6 0.19 4.09 5.80
N VAL A 7 -1.00 3.93 6.40
CA VAL A 7 -1.40 2.70 7.12
C VAL A 7 -2.56 2.05 6.37
N ASN A 8 -2.34 0.83 5.87
CA ASN A 8 -3.31 0.11 5.06
C ASN A 8 -4.15 -0.92 5.83
N GLU A 9 -3.74 -1.26 7.06
CA GLU A 9 -4.28 -2.41 7.79
C GLU A 9 -4.99 -2.02 9.08
N GLY A 10 -6.03 -2.79 9.43
CA GLY A 10 -6.81 -2.59 10.63
C GLY A 10 -6.04 -2.83 11.95
N PRO A 11 -6.54 -2.29 13.07
CA PRO A 11 -5.95 -2.54 14.38
C PRO A 11 -6.15 -4.00 14.79
N TYR A 12 -5.26 -4.53 15.63
CA TYR A 12 -5.27 -5.89 16.21
C TYR A 12 -5.05 -7.04 15.22
N GLN A 13 -5.58 -6.96 13.99
CA GLN A 13 -5.46 -8.00 12.98
C GLN A 13 -4.02 -8.14 12.45
N HIS A 14 -3.35 -7.01 12.26
CA HIS A 14 -1.98 -6.95 11.76
C HIS A 14 -1.13 -6.02 12.61
N GLN A 15 0.17 -6.35 12.75
CA GLN A 15 1.14 -5.51 13.46
C GLN A 15 1.50 -4.22 12.72
N ALA A 16 0.96 -3.99 11.53
CA ALA A 16 1.26 -2.81 10.71
C ALA A 16 0.90 -1.50 11.43
N SER A 17 -0.24 -1.43 12.12
CA SER A 17 -0.63 -0.23 12.87
C SER A 17 0.29 0.03 14.07
N ASP A 18 0.63 -1.00 14.83
CA ASP A 18 1.58 -0.91 15.94
C ASP A 18 2.98 -0.48 15.47
N SER A 19 3.44 -1.04 14.34
CA SER A 19 4.74 -0.70 13.75
C SER A 19 4.79 0.75 13.26
N ALA A 20 3.70 1.22 12.63
CA ALA A 20 3.55 2.61 12.22
C ALA A 20 3.59 3.56 13.42
N TYR A 21 2.86 3.22 14.50
CA TYR A 21 2.86 4.01 15.73
C TYR A 21 4.25 4.12 16.37
N LEU A 22 4.96 2.99 16.50
CA LEU A 22 6.32 2.98 17.06
C LEU A 22 7.30 3.76 16.19
N PHE A 23 7.17 3.67 14.86
CA PHE A 23 7.96 4.46 13.93
C PHE A 23 7.68 5.96 14.11
N CYS A 24 6.41 6.37 14.18
CA CYS A 24 6.03 7.77 14.42
C CYS A 24 6.65 8.29 15.72
N LYS A 25 6.52 7.53 16.82
CA LYS A 25 7.09 7.90 18.12
C LYS A 25 8.61 8.04 18.05
N ALA A 26 9.30 7.10 17.40
CA ALA A 26 10.75 7.15 17.23
C ALA A 26 11.20 8.32 16.32
N ALA A 27 10.44 8.62 15.27
CA ALA A 27 10.72 9.73 14.37
C ALA A 27 10.57 11.07 15.10
N LEU A 28 9.50 11.26 15.86
CA LEU A 28 9.27 12.46 16.68
C LEU A 28 10.36 12.61 17.75
N ALA A 29 10.75 11.51 18.42
CA ALA A 29 11.84 11.54 19.41
C ALA A 29 13.19 11.93 18.82
N LYS A 30 13.42 11.67 17.53
CA LYS A 30 14.63 12.11 16.79
C LYS A 30 14.53 13.55 16.25
N GLY A 31 13.44 14.27 16.54
CA GLY A 31 13.21 15.63 16.03
C GLY A 31 12.80 15.66 14.56
N HIS A 32 12.27 14.57 14.02
CA HIS A 32 11.63 14.58 12.70
C HIS A 32 10.19 15.04 12.79
N GLU A 33 9.69 15.63 11.71
CA GLU A 33 8.32 16.12 11.62
C GLU A 33 7.47 15.07 10.90
N ILE A 34 6.29 14.78 11.44
CA ILE A 34 5.31 13.94 10.77
C ILE A 34 4.28 14.87 10.16
N HIS A 35 4.31 14.99 8.84
CA HIS A 35 3.39 15.86 8.14
C HIS A 35 1.96 15.34 8.25
N ARG A 36 1.77 14.04 7.98
CA ARG A 36 0.44 13.41 7.99
C ARG A 36 0.54 11.90 8.13
N VAL A 37 -0.44 11.33 8.82
CA VAL A 37 -0.69 9.89 8.84
C VAL A 37 -1.99 9.63 8.12
N PHE A 38 -1.92 8.92 7.00
CA PHE A 38 -3.06 8.59 6.16
C PHE A 38 -3.48 7.14 6.37
N PHE A 39 -4.75 6.92 6.73
CA PHE A 39 -5.36 5.62 6.90
C PHE A 39 -6.16 5.24 5.65
N TYR A 40 -5.78 4.12 5.03
CA TYR A 40 -6.38 3.62 3.80
C TYR A 40 -6.74 2.13 3.93
N HIS A 41 -7.55 1.60 3.01
CA HIS A 41 -8.07 0.23 3.08
C HIS A 41 -8.65 -0.13 4.47
N ASP A 42 -8.17 -1.20 5.11
CA ASP A 42 -8.59 -1.63 6.44
C ASP A 42 -8.00 -0.75 7.55
N GLY A 43 -7.01 0.08 7.21
CA GLY A 43 -6.44 1.10 8.08
C GLY A 43 -7.46 2.05 8.69
N VAL A 44 -8.59 2.30 8.00
CA VAL A 44 -9.67 3.15 8.52
C VAL A 44 -10.31 2.58 9.79
N ASN A 45 -10.18 1.29 10.07
CA ASN A 45 -10.68 0.72 11.33
C ASN A 45 -9.88 1.21 12.55
N ASN A 46 -8.70 1.82 12.36
CA ASN A 46 -7.93 2.43 13.45
C ASN A 46 -8.54 3.76 13.94
N SER A 47 -9.53 4.32 13.24
CA SER A 47 -10.14 5.60 13.62
C SER A 47 -11.48 5.46 14.32
N THR A 48 -11.93 4.25 14.63
CA THR A 48 -13.24 4.04 15.29
C THR A 48 -13.14 4.20 16.80
N ARG A 49 -14.00 5.05 17.37
CA ARG A 49 -14.11 5.24 18.83
C ARG A 49 -14.78 4.06 19.55
N LEU A 50 -15.43 3.17 18.79
CA LEU A 50 -16.20 2.03 19.32
C LEU A 50 -15.31 0.84 19.70
N THR A 51 -13.99 0.98 19.60
CA THR A 51 -13.05 -0.08 19.97
C THR A 51 -12.85 -0.11 21.48
N GLU A 52 -13.32 -1.17 22.12
CA GLU A 52 -13.13 -1.46 23.53
C GLU A 52 -12.31 -2.75 23.67
N PRO A 53 -10.96 -2.68 23.54
CA PRO A 53 -10.11 -3.82 23.82
C PRO A 53 -10.14 -4.16 25.33
N PRO A 54 -9.80 -5.41 25.70
CA PRO A 54 -9.57 -5.78 27.10
C PRO A 54 -8.64 -4.80 27.84
N GLN A 55 -8.90 -4.55 29.12
CA GLN A 55 -8.15 -3.57 29.95
C GLN A 55 -6.65 -3.89 30.06
N ASP A 56 -6.29 -5.16 29.89
CA ASP A 56 -4.93 -5.70 29.91
C ASP A 56 -4.23 -5.66 28.54
N ASP A 57 -4.95 -5.35 27.45
CA ASP A 57 -4.39 -5.27 26.10
C ASP A 57 -4.14 -3.82 25.64
N ARG A 58 -3.38 -3.69 24.55
CA ARG A 58 -2.98 -2.41 23.97
C ARG A 58 -4.16 -1.72 23.28
N ASN A 59 -4.58 -0.57 23.76
CA ASN A 59 -5.53 0.26 23.02
C ASN A 59 -4.84 1.08 21.91
N VAL A 60 -4.88 0.55 20.68
CA VAL A 60 -4.22 1.16 19.50
C VAL A 60 -4.83 2.52 19.15
N VAL A 61 -6.16 2.64 19.18
CA VAL A 61 -6.87 3.88 18.81
C VAL A 61 -6.58 4.99 19.82
N ALA A 62 -6.64 4.69 21.12
CA ALA A 62 -6.32 5.65 22.17
C ALA A 62 -4.86 6.14 22.08
N ARG A 63 -3.91 5.26 21.71
CA ARG A 63 -2.51 5.64 21.47
C ARG A 63 -2.36 6.62 20.32
N TRP A 64 -3.07 6.40 19.21
CA TRP A 64 -3.07 7.33 18.07
C TRP A 64 -3.67 8.68 18.43
N SER A 65 -4.83 8.69 19.09
CA SER A 65 -5.47 9.92 19.57
C SER A 65 -4.56 10.70 20.51
N LYS A 66 -3.87 10.02 21.43
CA LYS A 66 -2.90 10.64 22.34
C LYS A 66 -1.72 11.23 21.58
N LEU A 67 -1.15 10.49 20.61
CA LEU A 67 -0.04 10.99 19.79
C LEU A 67 -0.44 12.26 19.02
N ALA A 68 -1.65 12.29 18.47
CA ALA A 68 -2.18 13.47 17.79
C ALA A 68 -2.35 14.66 18.75
N ALA A 69 -2.84 14.42 19.96
CA ALA A 69 -2.99 15.47 20.97
C ALA A 69 -1.64 16.02 21.48
N ASP A 70 -0.68 15.13 21.74
CA ASP A 70 0.63 15.50 22.32
C ASP A 70 1.55 16.21 21.31
N HIS A 71 1.50 15.81 20.03
CA HIS A 71 2.43 16.27 19.00
C HIS A 71 1.78 17.02 17.83
N GLY A 72 0.45 17.20 17.82
CA GLY A 72 -0.26 17.89 16.74
C GLY A 72 -0.23 17.15 15.41
N VAL A 73 -0.13 15.81 15.42
CA VAL A 73 -0.05 14.99 14.20
C VAL A 73 -1.41 14.94 13.50
N ASP A 74 -1.41 15.24 12.20
CA ASP A 74 -2.62 15.18 11.36
C ASP A 74 -2.96 13.72 11.01
N LEU A 75 -4.02 13.17 11.62
CA LEU A 75 -4.53 11.82 11.36
C LEU A 75 -5.70 11.87 10.37
N VAL A 76 -5.47 11.40 9.15
CA VAL A 76 -6.43 11.49 8.05
C VAL A 76 -6.94 10.14 7.62
N VAL A 77 -8.25 10.00 7.51
CA VAL A 77 -8.94 8.77 7.12
C VAL A 77 -9.56 8.95 5.75
N CYS A 78 -9.32 8.00 4.84
CA CYS A 78 -9.92 8.06 3.51
C CYS A 78 -11.44 7.91 3.54
N VAL A 79 -12.16 8.94 3.06
CA VAL A 79 -13.63 8.98 3.01
C VAL A 79 -14.24 7.77 2.27
N ALA A 80 -13.69 7.39 1.13
CA ALA A 80 -14.23 6.27 0.33
C ALA A 80 -14.06 4.92 1.05
N ALA A 81 -12.94 4.72 1.74
CA ALA A 81 -12.68 3.50 2.50
C ALA A 81 -13.46 3.47 3.83
N ALA A 82 -13.62 4.63 4.48
CA ALA A 82 -14.39 4.81 5.70
C ALA A 82 -15.86 4.45 5.49
N LEU A 83 -16.50 5.05 4.46
CA LEU A 83 -17.91 4.79 4.16
C LEU A 83 -18.19 3.32 3.81
N ARG A 84 -17.29 2.65 3.07
CA ARG A 84 -17.42 1.21 2.75
C ARG A 84 -17.38 0.30 3.99
N ARG A 85 -16.77 0.77 5.09
CA ARG A 85 -16.65 0.03 6.37
C ARG A 85 -17.54 0.58 7.47
N GLY A 86 -18.44 1.52 7.15
CA GLY A 86 -19.36 2.11 8.11
C GLY A 86 -18.72 3.11 9.09
N ILE A 87 -17.52 3.60 8.80
CA ILE A 87 -16.89 4.67 9.57
C ILE A 87 -17.43 6.01 9.08
N LYS A 88 -18.09 6.73 9.99
CA LYS A 88 -18.65 8.07 9.80
C LYS A 88 -18.11 8.99 10.90
N ASP A 89 -18.30 10.29 10.75
CA ASP A 89 -17.87 11.29 11.75
C ASP A 89 -18.41 11.00 13.16
N GLU A 90 -19.63 10.46 13.27
CA GLU A 90 -20.25 10.06 14.53
C GLU A 90 -19.46 8.97 15.27
N ASN A 91 -18.78 8.08 14.55
CA ASN A 91 -18.05 6.94 15.12
C ASN A 91 -16.54 7.19 15.16
N LEU A 92 -16.11 8.41 14.81
CA LEU A 92 -14.72 8.76 14.69
C LEU A 92 -14.10 9.04 16.07
N ALA A 93 -12.89 8.52 16.29
CA ALA A 93 -12.12 8.80 17.49
C ALA A 93 -11.57 10.24 17.45
N ALA A 94 -11.32 10.81 18.63
CA ALA A 94 -10.78 12.16 18.75
C ALA A 94 -9.40 12.26 18.07
N GLY A 95 -9.15 13.37 17.38
CA GLY A 95 -7.89 13.63 16.67
C GLY A 95 -7.83 13.08 15.24
N PHE A 96 -8.80 12.25 14.83
CA PHE A 96 -8.92 11.81 13.44
C PHE A 96 -9.83 12.75 12.65
N ARG A 97 -9.55 12.90 11.36
CA ARG A 97 -10.43 13.60 10.41
C ARG A 97 -10.64 12.79 9.15
N ILE A 98 -11.84 12.85 8.58
CA ILE A 98 -12.15 12.22 7.30
C ILE A 98 -11.76 13.17 6.16
N SER A 99 -11.07 12.66 5.15
CA SER A 99 -10.74 13.43 3.94
C SER A 99 -10.56 12.57 2.69
N GLY A 100 -10.38 13.24 1.55
CA GLY A 100 -10.22 12.60 0.24
C GLY A 100 -8.81 12.07 -0.02
N LEU A 101 -8.67 11.27 -1.08
CA LEU A 101 -7.38 10.71 -1.54
C LEU A 101 -6.37 11.80 -1.93
N GLY A 102 -6.83 13.01 -2.28
CA GLY A 102 -5.95 14.15 -2.56
C GLY A 102 -5.01 14.49 -1.40
N GLN A 103 -5.41 14.23 -0.15
CA GLN A 103 -4.56 14.45 1.02
C GLN A 103 -3.39 13.46 1.11
N LEU A 104 -3.54 12.26 0.55
CA LEU A 104 -2.45 11.29 0.42
C LEU A 104 -1.43 11.77 -0.62
N VAL A 105 -1.93 12.22 -1.78
CA VAL A 105 -1.06 12.74 -2.85
C VAL A 105 -0.31 13.97 -2.37
N GLU A 106 -0.99 14.90 -1.72
CA GLU A 106 -0.39 16.08 -1.09
C GLU A 106 0.70 15.67 -0.07
N SER A 107 0.41 14.69 0.79
CA SER A 107 1.39 14.19 1.76
C SER A 107 2.61 13.60 1.07
N GLY A 108 2.45 12.92 -0.08
CA GLY A 108 3.55 12.38 -0.87
C GLY A 108 4.44 13.47 -1.50
N ILE A 109 3.86 14.64 -1.80
CA ILE A 109 4.59 15.78 -2.38
C ILE A 109 5.29 16.61 -1.28
N GLN A 110 4.62 16.83 -0.15
CA GLN A 110 5.14 17.68 0.94
C GLN A 110 6.12 16.96 1.88
N SER A 111 6.10 15.62 1.88
CA SER A 111 7.00 14.83 2.73
C SER A 111 8.28 14.47 2.00
N ASP A 112 9.41 14.50 2.71
CA ASP A 112 10.68 14.01 2.19
C ASP A 112 10.63 12.50 1.92
N ARG A 113 9.89 11.76 2.75
CA ARG A 113 9.74 10.31 2.64
C ARG A 113 8.31 9.90 2.97
N LEU A 114 7.73 9.05 2.11
CA LEU A 114 6.46 8.37 2.35
C LEU A 114 6.77 6.93 2.80
N VAL A 115 6.39 6.57 4.02
CA VAL A 115 6.57 5.23 4.58
C VAL A 115 5.23 4.52 4.63
N VAL A 116 5.16 3.36 4.00
CA VAL A 116 3.93 2.57 3.90
C VAL A 116 4.00 1.36 4.84
N PHE A 117 3.01 1.26 5.72
CA PHE A 117 2.81 0.13 6.60
C PHE A 117 1.56 -0.64 6.15
N GLY A 118 1.78 -1.88 5.71
CA GLY A 118 0.71 -2.79 5.38
C GLY A 118 1.21 -4.21 5.24
N THR A 119 0.29 -5.16 5.17
CA THR A 119 0.68 -6.52 4.79
C THR A 119 1.12 -6.47 3.35
N ARG A 120 2.29 -7.05 3.04
CA ARG A 120 2.73 -7.22 1.66
C ARG A 120 1.68 -8.08 0.96
N LEU A 121 0.73 -7.45 0.29
CA LEU A 121 0.19 -8.02 -0.92
C LEU A 121 1.42 -8.19 -1.80
N ARG A 122 1.90 -9.43 -1.94
CA ARG A 122 2.64 -9.79 -3.14
C ARG A 122 1.70 -9.38 -4.26
N GLU A 123 1.93 -8.21 -4.86
CA GLU A 123 1.57 -8.06 -6.25
C GLU A 123 2.17 -9.28 -6.92
N PRO A 124 1.40 -10.12 -7.63
CA PRO A 124 2.02 -11.02 -8.56
C PRO A 124 2.91 -10.12 -9.40
N CYS A 125 4.23 -10.36 -9.32
CA CYS A 125 5.21 -9.75 -10.21
C CYS A 125 4.54 -9.63 -11.59
N PRO A 126 4.50 -8.44 -12.20
CA PRO A 126 3.91 -8.28 -13.52
C PRO A 126 4.49 -9.41 -14.35
N LYS A 127 3.68 -10.40 -14.74
CA LYS A 127 4.17 -11.48 -15.58
C LYS A 127 4.55 -10.76 -16.85
N GLU A 128 5.84 -10.50 -16.99
CA GLU A 128 6.43 -10.06 -18.25
C GLU A 128 5.80 -10.94 -19.31
N PRO A 129 5.19 -10.37 -20.36
CA PRO A 129 4.54 -11.18 -21.37
C PRO A 129 5.62 -12.13 -21.85
N ARG A 130 5.48 -13.42 -21.52
CA ARG A 130 6.36 -14.47 -22.04
C ARG A 130 6.34 -14.21 -23.53
N ARG A 131 7.45 -13.70 -24.07
CA ARG A 131 7.66 -13.57 -25.49
C ARG A 131 7.34 -14.96 -26.01
N SER A 132 6.18 -15.09 -26.65
CA SER A 132 5.84 -16.24 -27.45
C SER A 132 7.04 -16.37 -28.37
N SER A 133 7.85 -17.40 -28.14
CA SER A 133 8.90 -17.80 -29.06
C SER A 133 8.18 -18.05 -30.37
N CYS A 134 8.16 -17.00 -31.19
CA CYS A 134 7.83 -17.04 -32.58
C CYS A 134 8.79 -18.09 -33.12
N SER A 135 8.27 -19.29 -33.30
CA SER A 135 8.94 -20.38 -33.96
C SER A 135 9.23 -19.89 -35.37
N SER A 136 10.40 -19.28 -35.51
CA SER A 136 11.05 -19.05 -36.78
C SER A 136 11.36 -20.41 -37.36
N THR A 137 10.35 -21.01 -37.99
CA THR A 137 10.56 -22.02 -39.02
C THR A 137 11.38 -21.31 -40.09
N ALA A 138 12.69 -21.44 -39.96
CA ALA A 138 13.65 -20.99 -40.94
C ALA A 138 13.27 -21.63 -42.27
N ALA A 139 12.78 -20.80 -43.17
CA ALA A 139 12.64 -21.12 -44.58
C ALA A 139 14.03 -21.54 -45.09
N ARG A 140 14.22 -22.85 -45.30
CA ARG A 140 15.33 -23.36 -46.09
C ARG A 140 15.13 -22.93 -47.55
N PRO A 141 16.08 -22.24 -48.19
CA PRO A 141 16.02 -22.01 -49.62
C PRO A 141 16.44 -23.30 -50.32
N THR A 142 15.50 -23.99 -50.96
CA THR A 142 15.82 -25.09 -51.88
C THR A 142 16.40 -24.51 -53.16
N ALA A 143 17.71 -24.66 -53.30
CA ALA A 143 18.46 -24.35 -54.50
C ALA A 143 17.92 -25.18 -55.69
N ARG A 144 17.67 -24.45 -56.77
CA ARG A 144 17.38 -24.91 -58.12
C ARG A 144 18.61 -25.67 -58.64
N SER A 145 18.51 -26.98 -58.90
CA SER A 145 19.45 -27.66 -59.81
C SER A 145 18.70 -28.28 -60.98
N THR A 146 19.15 -27.86 -62.14
CA THR A 146 18.73 -28.19 -63.49
C THR A 146 18.94 -29.66 -63.85
N ARG A 147 17.96 -30.20 -64.60
CA ARG A 147 18.04 -31.10 -65.77
C ARG A 147 18.97 -32.33 -65.74
N SER A 148 18.39 -33.40 -66.31
CA SER A 148 19.00 -34.32 -67.31
C SER A 148 19.20 -35.77 -66.88
N SER A 149 18.19 -36.58 -67.24
CA SER A 149 18.24 -37.77 -68.09
C SER A 149 19.06 -39.02 -67.71
N ARG A 150 18.41 -40.17 -68.02
CA ARG A 150 18.91 -41.56 -68.19
C ARG A 150 19.18 -42.31 -66.88
N SER A 151 18.96 -43.61 -66.75
CA SER A 151 18.24 -44.66 -67.48
C SER A 151 18.36 -45.94 -66.62
N ARG A 152 17.51 -46.94 -66.94
CA ARG A 152 17.61 -48.39 -66.61
C ARG A 152 16.71 -48.90 -65.47
N SER A 153 15.65 -49.57 -65.91
CA SER A 153 15.09 -50.78 -65.32
C SER A 153 16.14 -51.89 -65.21
N CYS A 154 16.04 -52.67 -64.13
CA CYS A 154 15.86 -54.12 -64.17
C CYS A 154 14.92 -54.49 -63.02
#